data_AF-A0A957M9P7-F1
#
_entry.id   AF-A0A957M9P7-F1
#
_cell.length_a   1.000
_cell.length_b   1.000
_cell.length_c   1.000
_cell.angle_alpha   90.00
_cell.angle_beta   90.00
_cell.angle_gamma   90.00
#
_symmetry.space_group_name_H-M   'P 1'
#
loop_
_entity.id
_entity.type
_entity.pdbx_description
1 polymer ?
#
loop_
_entity_poly.entity_id
_entity_poly.type
_entity_poly.pdbx_seq_one_letter_code
_entity_poly.pdbx_strand_id
1 'polypeptide(L)'
;PFRVAPVVEDRLVEAMVTTATGENNYPGDLTTTANWPGIAPGMRGVLNTMAPTHYNLSGFAGIAPQPPVLWVRGADDQIVADFSLFDFAALGQLGAVPGWPGADVCPPQPMVGQTRAVLDRYRAAGGSYTEIVFDNCGHSPHIEKAADFQEAFFAFLRGGA
;
A
#
# COMPACT_ATOMS: atom_id res chain seq x y z
N PRO A 1 -0.43 2.73 21.54
CA PRO A 1 0.16 2.92 20.19
C PRO A 1 1.68 2.75 20.27
N PHE A 2 2.28 2.13 19.27
CA PHE A 2 3.75 2.02 19.17
C PHE A 2 4.38 3.43 19.15
N ARG A 3 5.53 3.58 19.82
CA ARG A 3 6.34 4.79 19.81
C ARG A 3 7.81 4.41 19.81
N VAL A 4 8.58 5.05 18.95
CA VAL A 4 10.05 4.97 18.98
C VAL A 4 10.60 5.88 20.07
N ALA A 5 11.87 5.69 20.44
CA ALA A 5 12.56 6.64 21.32
C ALA A 5 12.68 8.02 20.63
N PRO A 6 12.63 9.15 21.37
CA PRO A 6 12.65 10.49 20.77
C PRO A 6 13.81 10.74 19.81
N VAL A 7 15.02 10.30 20.17
CA VAL A 7 16.21 10.42 19.29
C VAL A 7 16.08 9.63 17.99
N VAL A 8 15.30 8.55 17.98
CA VAL A 8 15.01 7.77 16.76
C VAL A 8 13.95 8.50 15.95
N GLU A 9 12.92 9.04 16.60
CA GLU A 9 11.90 9.88 15.96
C GLU A 9 12.54 11.06 15.22
N ASP A 10 13.41 11.82 15.89
CA ASP A 10 14.13 12.97 15.31
C ASP A 10 14.93 12.55 14.07
N ARG A 11 15.61 11.40 14.12
CA ARG A 11 16.39 10.88 12.97
C ARG A 11 15.50 10.43 11.82
N LEU A 12 14.33 9.86 12.10
CA LEU A 12 13.36 9.50 11.06
C LEU A 12 12.81 10.76 10.38
N VAL A 13 12.46 11.79 11.16
CA VAL A 13 12.00 13.07 10.63
C VAL A 13 13.11 13.75 9.82
N GLU A 14 14.33 13.78 10.33
CA GLU A 14 15.50 14.31 9.61
C GLU A 14 15.71 13.57 8.28
N ALA A 15 15.57 12.24 8.27
CA ALA A 15 15.64 11.46 7.03
C ALA A 15 14.49 11.81 6.06
N MET A 16 13.25 11.95 6.55
CA MET A 16 12.10 12.29 5.70
C MET A 16 12.30 13.62 4.98
N VAL A 17 12.86 14.64 5.65
CA VAL A 17 13.09 15.97 5.04
C VAL A 17 14.25 16.00 4.04
N THR A 18 15.04 14.94 3.93
CA THR A 18 16.04 14.79 2.85
C THR A 18 15.43 14.38 1.51
N THR A 19 14.13 14.05 1.47
CA THR A 19 13.43 13.63 0.25
C THR A 19 13.53 14.72 -0.82
N ALA A 20 14.18 14.40 -1.95
CA ALA A 20 14.19 15.30 -3.10
C ALA A 20 12.77 15.42 -3.66
N THR A 21 12.26 16.65 -3.73
CA THR A 21 10.93 16.92 -4.27
C THR A 21 10.98 17.55 -5.66
N GLY A 22 9.89 17.41 -6.41
CA GLY A 22 9.70 18.05 -7.71
C GLY A 22 9.21 17.10 -8.79
N GLU A 23 9.03 17.63 -10.00
CA GLU A 23 8.43 16.92 -11.13
C GLU A 23 9.22 15.68 -11.57
N ASN A 24 10.55 15.69 -11.41
CA ASN A 24 11.41 14.56 -11.73
C ASN A 24 11.68 13.65 -10.51
N ASN A 25 11.21 14.02 -9.32
CA ASN A 25 11.40 13.29 -8.07
C ASN A 25 10.04 13.01 -7.41
N TYR A 26 9.94 13.00 -6.08
CA TYR A 26 8.66 12.82 -5.39
C TYR A 26 7.89 14.17 -5.32
N PRO A 27 6.57 14.21 -5.53
CA PRO A 27 5.72 13.11 -6.01
C PRO A 27 5.89 12.85 -7.51
N GLY A 28 6.14 13.89 -8.29
CA GLY A 28 6.16 13.86 -9.75
C GLY A 28 5.29 14.98 -10.34
N ASP A 29 5.18 15.02 -11.67
CA ASP A 29 4.27 15.94 -12.34
C ASP A 29 2.83 15.41 -12.38
N LEU A 30 1.89 16.26 -12.79
CA LEU A 30 0.48 15.91 -12.95
C LEU A 30 -0.04 16.43 -14.29
N THR A 31 -1.11 15.82 -14.78
CA THR A 31 -1.91 16.34 -15.89
C THR A 31 -3.35 16.51 -15.47
N THR A 32 -4.17 17.14 -16.32
CA THR A 32 -5.60 17.34 -16.07
C THR A 32 -6.44 16.27 -16.76
N THR A 33 -7.63 16.02 -16.23
CA THR A 33 -8.61 15.09 -16.79
C THR A 33 -10.03 15.61 -16.55
N ALA A 34 -10.96 15.19 -17.41
CA ALA A 34 -12.39 15.48 -17.21
C ALA A 34 -13.01 14.63 -16.08
N ASN A 35 -12.37 13.53 -15.70
CA ASN A 35 -12.82 12.70 -14.58
C ASN A 35 -12.50 13.39 -13.25
N TRP A 36 -13.37 13.25 -12.27
CA TRP A 36 -13.06 13.67 -10.91
C TRP A 36 -11.82 12.90 -10.39
N PRO A 37 -10.89 13.53 -9.63
CA PRO A 37 -10.92 14.90 -9.07
C PRO A 37 -10.33 15.99 -9.99
N GLY A 38 -10.21 15.75 -11.29
CA GLY A 38 -9.72 16.71 -12.28
C GLY A 38 -8.21 16.62 -12.56
N ILE A 39 -7.51 15.72 -11.87
CA ILE A 39 -6.07 15.45 -12.05
C ILE A 39 -5.82 13.98 -12.35
N ALA A 40 -4.75 13.72 -13.09
CA ALA A 40 -4.23 12.40 -13.42
C ALA A 40 -2.70 12.41 -13.28
N PRO A 41 -2.07 11.24 -13.09
CA PRO A 41 -0.62 11.14 -13.06
C PRO A 41 -0.02 11.67 -14.37
N GLY A 42 1.07 12.42 -14.25
CA GLY A 42 1.87 12.88 -15.39
C GLY A 42 2.83 11.79 -15.89
N MET A 43 3.92 12.22 -16.53
CA MET A 43 4.90 11.33 -17.17
C MET A 43 6.20 11.17 -16.37
N ARG A 44 6.42 11.98 -15.33
CA ARG A 44 7.70 12.06 -14.61
C ARG A 44 7.51 11.98 -13.10
N GLY A 45 8.55 11.50 -12.41
CA GLY A 45 8.60 11.44 -10.96
C GLY A 45 8.14 10.12 -10.35
N VAL A 46 8.41 9.99 -9.04
CA VAL A 46 8.41 8.70 -8.33
C VAL A 46 7.01 8.10 -8.23
N LEU A 47 6.00 8.88 -7.84
CA LEU A 47 4.64 8.35 -7.69
C LEU A 47 4.01 7.95 -9.02
N ASN A 48 4.31 8.67 -10.10
CA ASN A 48 3.80 8.35 -11.42
C ASN A 48 4.27 6.98 -11.93
N THR A 49 5.44 6.49 -11.47
CA THR A 49 5.90 5.13 -11.80
C THR A 49 4.98 4.04 -11.26
N MET A 50 4.18 4.33 -10.23
CA MET A 50 3.24 3.38 -9.61
C MET A 50 1.82 3.53 -10.15
N ALA A 51 1.56 4.51 -11.01
CA ALA A 51 0.25 4.71 -11.61
C ALA A 51 -0.14 3.50 -12.50
N PRO A 52 -1.44 3.16 -12.59
CA PRO A 52 -1.91 2.07 -13.45
C PRO A 52 -1.55 2.22 -14.95
N THR A 53 -1.23 3.43 -15.40
CA THR A 53 -0.74 3.70 -16.77
C THR A 53 0.68 3.18 -17.01
N HIS A 54 1.46 2.95 -15.95
CA HIS A 54 2.85 2.50 -16.00
C HIS A 54 3.09 1.16 -15.30
N TYR A 55 2.28 0.82 -14.30
CA TYR A 55 2.51 -0.33 -13.43
C TYR A 55 1.30 -1.24 -13.34
N ASN A 56 1.50 -2.49 -13.71
CA ASN A 56 0.50 -3.54 -13.57
C ASN A 56 1.15 -4.83 -13.06
N LEU A 57 0.82 -5.21 -11.83
CA LEU A 57 1.29 -6.44 -11.19
C LEU A 57 0.32 -7.61 -11.26
N SER A 58 -0.79 -7.52 -12.01
CA SER A 58 -1.78 -8.60 -12.04
C SER A 58 -1.21 -9.92 -12.56
N GLY A 59 -0.13 -9.88 -13.33
CA GLY A 59 0.61 -11.05 -13.81
C GLY A 59 1.29 -11.86 -12.70
N PHE A 60 1.44 -11.31 -11.48
CA PHE A 60 1.99 -12.02 -10.33
C PHE A 60 1.28 -13.36 -10.07
N ALA A 61 -0.04 -13.42 -10.26
CA ALA A 61 -0.82 -14.63 -10.02
C ALA A 61 -0.40 -15.83 -10.90
N GLY A 62 0.28 -15.60 -12.02
CA GLY A 62 0.68 -16.62 -12.98
C GLY A 62 2.19 -16.84 -13.10
N ILE A 63 3.01 -16.34 -12.16
CA ILE A 63 4.46 -16.53 -12.22
C ILE A 63 4.86 -18.00 -12.08
N ALA A 64 6.00 -18.36 -12.67
CA ALA A 64 6.63 -19.67 -12.52
C ALA A 64 8.14 -19.49 -12.26
N PRO A 65 8.74 -20.15 -11.24
CA PRO A 65 8.07 -20.99 -10.26
C PRO A 65 7.11 -20.20 -9.36
N GLN A 66 6.26 -20.90 -8.60
CA GLN A 66 5.33 -20.32 -7.63
C GLN A 66 5.90 -20.44 -6.21
N PRO A 67 6.82 -19.55 -5.78
CA PRO A 67 7.34 -19.59 -4.42
C PRO A 67 6.23 -19.35 -3.38
N PRO A 68 6.34 -19.91 -2.17
CA PRO A 68 5.45 -19.52 -1.06
C PRO A 68 5.48 -18.00 -0.84
N VAL A 69 4.35 -17.42 -0.45
CA VAL A 69 4.22 -15.97 -0.16
C VAL A 69 3.79 -15.76 1.28
N LEU A 70 4.54 -14.93 2.01
CA LEU A 70 4.11 -14.41 3.31
C LEU A 70 3.64 -12.97 3.14
N TRP A 71 2.38 -12.70 3.47
CA TRP A 71 1.82 -11.35 3.50
C TRP A 71 1.54 -10.94 4.93
N VAL A 72 2.36 -10.03 5.47
CA VAL A 72 2.20 -9.49 6.83
C VAL A 72 1.69 -8.06 6.75
N ARG A 73 0.64 -7.74 7.51
CA ARG A 73 0.07 -6.38 7.59
C ARG A 73 -0.43 -6.05 8.99
N GLY A 74 -0.56 -4.75 9.27
CA GLY A 74 -1.26 -4.27 10.45
C GLY A 74 -2.77 -4.27 10.25
N ALA A 75 -3.52 -4.47 11.35
CA ALA A 75 -4.97 -4.31 11.35
C ALA A 75 -5.40 -2.84 11.27
N ASP A 76 -4.56 -1.92 11.75
CA ASP A 76 -4.85 -0.50 11.91
C ASP A 76 -4.16 0.39 10.86
N ASP A 77 -3.58 -0.21 9.82
CA ASP A 77 -2.96 0.50 8.71
C ASP A 77 -3.96 1.48 8.07
N GLN A 78 -3.64 2.77 8.06
CA GLN A 78 -4.46 3.83 7.45
C GLN A 78 -3.95 4.25 6.06
N ILE A 79 -2.79 3.75 5.63
CA ILE A 79 -2.18 4.04 4.34
C ILE A 79 -2.63 3.00 3.33
N VAL A 80 -2.39 1.71 3.60
CA VAL A 80 -2.82 0.60 2.74
C VAL A 80 -4.03 -0.07 3.37
N ALA A 81 -5.21 0.50 3.08
CA ALA A 81 -6.49 0.10 3.66
C ALA A 81 -7.59 0.09 2.60
N ASP A 82 -8.67 -0.65 2.84
CA ASP A 82 -9.83 -0.64 1.94
C ASP A 82 -10.59 0.70 1.93
N PHE A 83 -10.33 1.55 2.93
CA PHE A 83 -10.83 2.90 3.04
C PHE A 83 -9.72 3.82 3.55
N SER A 84 -8.66 3.97 2.74
CA SER A 84 -7.49 4.78 3.08
C SER A 84 -7.82 6.28 3.08
N LEU A 85 -7.40 7.01 4.11
CA LEU A 85 -7.55 8.47 4.14
C LEU A 85 -6.59 9.20 3.19
N PHE A 86 -5.72 8.46 2.48
CA PHE A 86 -4.88 8.98 1.40
C PHE A 86 -5.53 8.79 0.02
N ASP A 87 -6.68 8.13 -0.06
CA ASP A 87 -7.46 8.00 -1.29
C ASP A 87 -8.44 9.17 -1.42
N PHE A 88 -8.36 9.88 -2.55
CA PHE A 88 -9.31 10.95 -2.87
C PHE A 88 -10.75 10.44 -2.79
N ALA A 89 -11.09 9.27 -3.35
CA ALA A 89 -12.46 8.78 -3.36
C ALA A 89 -13.01 8.53 -1.94
N ALA A 90 -12.18 8.01 -1.03
CA ALA A 90 -12.54 7.88 0.38
C ALA A 90 -12.81 9.26 1.03
N LEU A 91 -11.92 10.23 0.82
CA LEU A 91 -12.10 11.60 1.31
C LEU A 91 -13.32 12.29 0.69
N GLY A 92 -13.61 12.01 -0.58
CA GLY A 92 -14.80 12.47 -1.29
C GLY A 92 -16.08 11.92 -0.68
N GLN A 93 -16.09 10.62 -0.37
CA GLN A 93 -17.20 9.97 0.31
C GLN A 93 -17.44 10.51 1.72
N LEU A 94 -16.38 10.90 2.44
CA LEU A 94 -16.47 11.58 3.73
C LEU A 94 -16.88 13.06 3.62
N GLY A 95 -16.95 13.62 2.41
CA GLY A 95 -17.25 15.03 2.17
C GLY A 95 -16.07 15.99 2.41
N ALA A 96 -14.86 15.47 2.63
CA ALA A 96 -13.65 16.27 2.80
C ALA A 96 -13.12 16.82 1.47
N VAL A 97 -13.36 16.12 0.36
CA VAL A 97 -13.05 16.59 -1.01
C VAL A 97 -14.35 16.83 -1.78
N PRO A 98 -14.64 18.08 -2.21
CA PRO A 98 -15.88 18.40 -2.91
C PRO A 98 -16.04 17.70 -4.28
N GLY A 99 -17.29 17.57 -4.71
CA GLY A 99 -17.63 17.17 -6.09
C GLY A 99 -17.47 15.68 -6.40
N TRP A 100 -17.29 14.82 -5.39
CA TRP A 100 -17.19 13.38 -5.59
C TRP A 100 -18.45 12.82 -6.28
N PRO A 101 -18.30 12.07 -7.39
CA PRO A 101 -19.44 11.66 -8.23
C PRO A 101 -20.23 10.45 -7.68
N GLY A 102 -19.84 9.93 -6.51
CA GLY A 102 -20.43 8.73 -5.92
C GLY A 102 -19.68 7.44 -6.24
N ALA A 103 -19.98 6.39 -5.47
CA ALA A 103 -19.25 5.12 -5.50
C ALA A 103 -19.43 4.34 -6.81
N ASP A 104 -20.52 4.58 -7.56
CA ASP A 104 -20.73 3.91 -8.85
C ASP A 104 -19.75 4.39 -9.93
N VAL A 105 -19.17 5.58 -9.76
CA VAL A 105 -18.24 6.21 -10.73
C VAL A 105 -16.80 6.19 -10.23
N CYS A 106 -16.59 6.54 -8.95
CA CYS A 106 -15.26 6.63 -8.36
C CYS A 106 -15.29 6.06 -6.93
N PRO A 107 -15.39 4.73 -6.76
CA PRO A 107 -15.41 4.13 -5.44
C PRO A 107 -14.05 4.27 -4.75
N PRO A 108 -14.01 4.34 -3.40
CA PRO A 108 -12.78 4.16 -2.64
C PRO A 108 -12.06 2.88 -3.04
N GLN A 109 -10.74 2.92 -3.11
CA GLN A 109 -9.92 1.79 -3.50
C GLN A 109 -9.85 0.73 -2.39
N PRO A 110 -10.32 -0.51 -2.64
CA PRO A 110 -10.24 -1.58 -1.65
C PRO A 110 -8.85 -2.24 -1.67
N MET A 111 -7.81 -1.56 -1.17
CA MET A 111 -6.41 -1.97 -1.34
C MET A 111 -6.08 -3.36 -0.75
N VAL A 112 -6.63 -3.69 0.42
CA VAL A 112 -6.44 -4.99 1.08
C VAL A 112 -7.23 -6.05 0.33
N GLY A 113 -8.47 -5.75 -0.05
CA GLY A 113 -9.30 -6.62 -0.90
C GLY A 113 -8.64 -6.91 -2.26
N GLN A 114 -8.03 -5.92 -2.90
CA GLN A 114 -7.30 -6.05 -4.17
C GLN A 114 -6.07 -6.94 -4.03
N THR A 115 -5.27 -6.72 -2.98
CA THR A 115 -4.10 -7.58 -2.69
C THR A 115 -4.53 -9.02 -2.48
N ARG A 116 -5.56 -9.25 -1.64
CA ARG A 116 -6.09 -10.59 -1.39
C ARG A 116 -6.63 -11.25 -2.65
N ALA A 117 -7.33 -10.51 -3.51
CA ALA A 117 -7.84 -11.04 -4.78
C ALA A 117 -6.71 -11.51 -5.72
N VAL A 118 -5.56 -10.83 -5.75
CA VAL A 118 -4.39 -11.29 -6.52
C VAL A 118 -3.79 -12.56 -5.90
N LEU A 119 -3.65 -12.61 -4.58
CA LEU A 119 -3.11 -13.77 -3.87
C LEU A 119 -4.04 -14.99 -3.92
N ASP A 120 -5.36 -14.79 -3.93
CA ASP A 120 -6.34 -15.87 -4.13
C ASP A 120 -6.26 -16.45 -5.53
N ARG A 121 -6.04 -15.61 -6.56
CA ARG A 121 -5.75 -16.12 -7.92
C ARG A 121 -4.43 -16.87 -7.97
N TYR A 122 -3.40 -16.38 -7.28
CA TYR A 122 -2.11 -17.08 -7.16
C TYR A 122 -2.27 -18.46 -6.54
N ARG A 123 -3.06 -18.55 -5.44
CA ARG A 123 -3.41 -19.83 -4.81
C ARG A 123 -4.21 -20.74 -5.73
N ALA A 124 -5.20 -20.21 -6.46
CA ALA A 124 -5.98 -20.97 -7.44
C ALA A 124 -5.13 -21.51 -8.60
N ALA A 125 -4.02 -20.84 -8.92
CA ALA A 125 -3.06 -21.26 -9.94
C ALA A 125 -2.03 -22.29 -9.44
N GLY A 126 -2.10 -22.73 -8.17
CA GLY A 126 -1.19 -23.73 -7.59
C GLY A 126 -0.15 -23.17 -6.61
N GLY A 127 -0.05 -21.85 -6.46
CA GLY A 127 0.80 -21.22 -5.46
C GLY A 127 0.25 -21.34 -4.04
N SER A 128 1.01 -20.87 -3.06
CA SER A 128 0.57 -20.76 -1.67
C SER A 128 0.86 -19.38 -1.11
N TYR A 129 -0.04 -18.89 -0.25
CA TYR A 129 0.23 -17.69 0.54
C TYR A 129 -0.37 -17.82 1.94
N THR A 130 0.32 -17.23 2.90
CA THR A 130 -0.11 -17.08 4.30
C THR A 130 -0.28 -15.59 4.60
N GLU A 131 -1.47 -15.19 5.06
CA GLU A 131 -1.74 -13.83 5.53
C GLU A 131 -1.62 -13.79 7.05
N ILE A 132 -0.80 -12.86 7.56
CA ILE A 132 -0.68 -12.57 8.99
C ILE A 132 -1.11 -11.13 9.21
N VAL A 133 -2.06 -10.97 10.13
CA VAL A 133 -2.60 -9.67 10.52
C VAL A 133 -2.25 -9.43 11.97
N PHE A 134 -1.53 -8.35 12.25
CA PHE A 134 -1.22 -7.95 13.62
C PHE A 134 -2.22 -6.93 14.14
N ASP A 135 -2.85 -7.24 15.26
CA ASP A 135 -3.70 -6.32 15.99
C ASP A 135 -2.86 -5.23 16.69
N ASN A 136 -3.43 -4.03 16.82
CA ASN A 136 -2.74 -2.88 17.41
C ASN A 136 -1.44 -2.55 16.66
N CYS A 137 -1.50 -2.53 15.33
CA CYS A 137 -0.37 -2.33 14.43
C CYS A 137 -0.82 -1.55 13.19
N GLY A 138 -0.10 -0.48 12.87
CA GLY A 138 -0.30 0.31 11.66
C GLY A 138 0.45 -0.23 10.45
N HIS A 139 0.94 0.69 9.62
CA HIS A 139 1.52 0.42 8.32
C HIS A 139 2.87 -0.34 8.36
N SER A 140 3.58 -0.33 9.49
CA SER A 140 4.94 -0.87 9.57
C SER A 140 5.07 -2.02 10.59
N PRO A 141 4.49 -3.22 10.33
CA PRO A 141 4.61 -4.39 11.23
C PRO A 141 6.02 -4.74 11.66
N HIS A 142 6.99 -4.65 10.75
CA HIS A 142 8.40 -4.95 11.02
C HIS A 142 9.07 -3.97 12.00
N ILE A 143 8.49 -2.79 12.20
CA ILE A 143 8.94 -1.78 13.17
C ILE A 143 8.09 -1.86 14.44
N GLU A 144 6.75 -1.86 14.28
CA GLU A 144 5.78 -1.75 15.37
C GLU A 144 5.64 -3.04 16.21
N LYS A 145 5.82 -4.19 15.56
CA LYS A 145 5.68 -5.54 16.12
C LYS A 145 6.92 -6.38 15.79
N ALA A 146 8.10 -5.79 15.96
CA ALA A 146 9.36 -6.36 15.47
C ALA A 146 9.60 -7.81 15.91
N ALA A 147 9.30 -8.17 17.17
CA ALA A 147 9.46 -9.54 17.66
C ALA A 147 8.53 -10.53 16.95
N ASP A 148 7.23 -10.22 16.90
CA ASP A 148 6.21 -11.05 16.25
C ASP A 148 6.48 -11.17 14.74
N PHE A 149 6.88 -10.06 14.10
CA PHE A 149 7.27 -10.04 12.69
C PHE A 149 8.49 -10.94 12.44
N GLN A 150 9.53 -10.84 13.27
CA GLN A 150 10.74 -11.66 13.14
C GLN A 150 10.43 -13.13 13.34
N GLU A 151 9.61 -13.49 14.33
CA GLU A 151 9.18 -14.87 14.55
C GLU A 151 8.50 -15.43 13.30
N ALA A 152 7.50 -14.74 12.78
CA ALA A 152 6.78 -15.12 11.57
C ALA A 152 7.71 -15.23 10.35
N PHE A 153 8.58 -14.23 10.15
CA PHE A 153 9.51 -14.18 9.03
C PHE A 153 10.51 -15.35 9.07
N PHE A 154 11.13 -15.62 10.22
CA PHE A 154 12.08 -16.73 10.35
C PHE A 154 11.40 -18.09 10.30
N ALA A 155 10.16 -18.22 10.78
CA ALA A 155 9.37 -19.44 10.62
C ALA A 155 9.11 -19.73 9.14
N PHE A 156 8.68 -18.72 8.38
CA PHE A 156 8.50 -18.82 6.93
C PHE A 156 9.78 -19.22 6.19
N LEU A 157 10.94 -18.62 6.53
CA LEU A 157 12.22 -18.98 5.91
C LEU A 157 12.67 -20.43 6.19
N ARG A 158 12.25 -21.01 7.32
CA ARG A 158 12.51 -22.42 7.65
C ARG A 158 11.55 -23.39 6.95
N GLY A 159 10.60 -22.89 6.15
CA GLY A 159 9.55 -23.69 5.51
C GLY A 159 8.37 -24.02 6.43
N GLY A 160 8.26 -23.33 7.58
CA GLY A 160 7.16 -23.48 8.53
C GLY A 160 6.28 -22.24 8.55
N ALA A 161 5.36 -22.12 7.59
CA ALA A 161 4.24 -21.17 7.62
C ALA A 161 3.14 -21.60 6.64
#